data_AF-A0A1J0VXQ6-F1
#
_entry.id   AF-A0A1J0VXQ6-F1
#
_cell.length_a   1.000
_cell.length_b   1.000
_cell.length_c   1.000
_cell.angle_alpha   90.00
_cell.angle_beta   90.00
_cell.angle_gamma   90.00
#
_symmetry.space_group_name_H-M   'P 1'
#
loop_
_entity.id
_entity.type
_entity.pdbx_description
1 polymer ?
#
loop_
_entity_poly.entity_id
_entity_poly.type
_entity_poly.pdbx_seq_one_letter_code
_entity_poly.pdbx_strand_id
1 'polypeptide(L)'
;MSVDHSASGRTPRFQPTEHLASEAIAAYVDGELRMNAYLRAAQHISACPECAAEVDAQQQARIALRRATEIDVPRSLHDSLTRIPLAELPGAEPPRRNEAFLGFLTDSFTATRWTTWRRK
;
A
#
# COMPACT_ATOMS: atom_id res chain seq x y z
N MET A 1 -8.11 -41.60 -21.37
CA MET A 1 -8.25 -40.15 -21.18
C MET A 1 -9.61 -39.91 -20.53
N SER A 2 -9.67 -39.78 -19.21
CA SER A 2 -10.89 -39.40 -18.50
C SER A 2 -10.49 -38.43 -17.41
N VAL A 3 -10.84 -37.16 -17.60
CA VAL A 3 -10.57 -36.08 -16.67
C VAL A 3 -11.87 -35.72 -15.96
N ASP A 4 -12.13 -36.35 -14.83
CA ASP A 4 -13.26 -35.98 -13.97
C ASP A 4 -12.90 -34.73 -13.16
N HIS A 5 -13.24 -33.55 -13.69
CA HIS A 5 -13.17 -32.30 -12.96
C HIS A 5 -14.44 -32.13 -12.13
N SER A 6 -14.45 -32.69 -10.92
CA SER A 6 -15.51 -32.43 -9.94
C SER A 6 -15.44 -31.00 -9.44
N ALA A 7 -16.36 -30.16 -9.94
CA ALA A 7 -16.62 -28.82 -9.48
C ALA A 7 -17.21 -28.86 -8.05
N SER A 8 -16.36 -28.68 -7.03
CA SER A 8 -16.83 -28.38 -5.67
C SER A 8 -16.87 -26.86 -5.47
N GLY A 9 -17.92 -26.24 -6.00
CA GLY A 9 -18.28 -24.86 -5.71
C GLY A 9 -18.84 -24.75 -4.30
N ARG A 10 -17.98 -24.81 -3.27
CA ARG A 10 -18.40 -24.41 -1.93
C ARG A 10 -18.38 -22.90 -1.84
N THR A 11 -19.53 -22.28 -2.06
CA THR A 11 -19.71 -20.86 -1.73
C THR A 11 -19.50 -20.70 -0.22
N PRO A 12 -18.62 -19.77 0.22
CA PRO A 12 -18.46 -19.49 1.64
C PRO A 12 -19.79 -18.90 2.16
N ARG A 13 -20.39 -19.58 3.13
CA ARG A 13 -21.60 -19.13 3.83
C ARG A 13 -21.13 -18.29 5.01
N PHE A 14 -21.31 -16.97 4.93
CA PHE A 14 -21.04 -16.07 6.04
C PHE A 14 -22.15 -16.22 7.11
N GLN A 15 -21.79 -16.47 8.36
CA GLN A 15 -22.65 -16.59 9.53
C GLN A 15 -22.99 -15.19 10.09
N PRO A 16 -24.10 -15.01 10.83
CA PRO A 16 -24.56 -13.70 11.33
C PRO A 16 -23.68 -12.98 12.38
N THR A 17 -22.53 -13.54 12.76
CA THR A 17 -21.45 -12.86 13.52
C THR A 17 -20.23 -12.55 12.64
N GLU A 18 -20.34 -12.70 11.33
CA GLU A 18 -19.24 -12.68 10.37
C GLU A 18 -19.19 -11.33 9.64
N HIS A 19 -19.07 -10.25 10.41
CA HIS A 19 -18.76 -8.93 9.87
C HIS A 19 -17.37 -8.94 9.24
N LEU A 20 -17.14 -8.03 8.30
CA LEU A 20 -15.80 -7.80 7.77
C LEU A 20 -14.86 -7.39 8.90
N ALA A 21 -13.67 -7.99 8.93
CA ALA A 21 -12.62 -7.56 9.84
C ALA A 21 -12.22 -6.11 9.53
N SER A 22 -11.82 -5.35 10.55
CA SER A 22 -11.52 -3.91 10.41
C SER A 22 -10.43 -3.64 9.36
N GLU A 23 -9.43 -4.52 9.24
CA GLU A 23 -8.40 -4.44 8.21
C GLU A 23 -8.96 -4.66 6.79
N ALA A 24 -9.99 -5.48 6.63
CA ALA A 24 -10.64 -5.69 5.34
C ALA A 24 -11.48 -4.48 4.93
N ILE A 25 -12.09 -3.79 5.90
CA ILE A 25 -12.82 -2.54 5.69
C ILE A 25 -11.85 -1.44 5.26
N ALA A 26 -10.72 -1.27 5.96
CA ALA A 26 -9.68 -0.31 5.59
C ALA A 26 -9.14 -0.58 4.18
N ALA A 27 -8.76 -1.83 3.88
CA ALA A 27 -8.27 -2.20 2.55
C ALA A 27 -9.32 -2.02 1.44
N TYR A 28 -10.62 -2.18 1.76
CA TYR A 28 -11.70 -1.90 0.83
C TYR A 28 -11.79 -0.40 0.51
N VAL A 29 -11.79 0.44 1.55
CA VAL A 29 -11.85 1.91 1.45
C VAL A 29 -10.63 2.47 0.72
N ASP A 30 -9.45 1.95 0.98
CA ASP A 30 -8.20 2.38 0.34
C ASP A 30 -8.03 1.81 -1.08
N GLY A 31 -8.85 0.84 -1.47
CA GLY A 31 -8.81 0.20 -2.79
C GLY A 31 -7.66 -0.79 -2.96
N GLU A 32 -7.15 -1.34 -1.86
CA GLU A 32 -6.02 -2.26 -1.82
C GLU A 32 -6.42 -3.73 -1.97
N LEU A 33 -7.73 -4.04 -1.91
CA LEU A 33 -8.23 -5.38 -2.14
C LEU A 33 -8.09 -5.82 -3.60
N ARG A 34 -7.65 -7.07 -3.81
CA ARG A 34 -7.71 -7.72 -5.13
C ARG A 34 -9.18 -7.89 -5.56
N MET A 35 -9.42 -7.90 -6.88
CA MET A 35 -10.77 -7.93 -7.48
C MET A 35 -11.75 -8.94 -6.84
N ASN A 36 -11.34 -10.19 -6.64
CA ASN A 36 -12.21 -11.21 -6.03
C ASN A 36 -12.57 -10.91 -4.56
N ALA A 37 -11.65 -10.33 -3.80
CA ALA A 37 -11.91 -9.92 -2.42
C ALA A 37 -12.80 -8.66 -2.40
N TYR A 38 -12.56 -7.72 -3.30
CA TYR A 38 -13.37 -6.52 -3.46
C TYR A 38 -14.84 -6.85 -3.76
N LEU A 39 -15.12 -7.76 -4.70
CA LEU A 39 -16.50 -8.15 -5.04
C LEU A 39 -17.23 -8.80 -3.85
N ARG A 40 -16.54 -9.65 -3.09
CA ARG A 40 -17.12 -10.26 -1.88
C ARG A 40 -17.39 -9.23 -0.78
N ALA A 41 -16.44 -8.31 -0.56
CA ALA A 41 -16.62 -7.22 0.39
C ALA A 41 -17.78 -6.30 -0.02
N ALA A 42 -17.85 -5.90 -1.30
CA ALA A 42 -18.94 -5.07 -1.83
C ALA A 42 -20.31 -5.74 -1.67
N GLN A 43 -20.40 -7.05 -1.95
CA GLN A 43 -21.62 -7.82 -1.73
C GLN A 43 -22.01 -7.88 -0.24
N HIS A 44 -21.03 -8.02 0.66
CA HIS A 44 -21.31 -8.02 2.10
C HIS A 44 -21.77 -6.64 2.58
N ILE A 45 -21.10 -5.57 2.16
CA ILE A 45 -21.41 -4.19 2.54
C ILE A 45 -22.82 -3.79 2.09
N SER A 46 -23.25 -4.23 0.90
CA SER A 46 -24.62 -3.95 0.44
C SER A 46 -25.70 -4.69 1.23
N ALA A 47 -25.35 -5.79 1.90
CA ALA A 47 -26.25 -6.61 2.70
C ALA A 47 -26.16 -6.35 4.22
N CYS A 48 -25.07 -5.74 4.70
CA CYS A 48 -24.79 -5.53 6.14
C CYS A 48 -24.65 -4.02 6.45
N PRO A 49 -25.64 -3.40 7.12
CA PRO A 49 -25.60 -1.96 7.41
C PRO A 49 -24.50 -1.57 8.41
N GLU A 50 -24.09 -2.48 9.30
CA GLU A 50 -23.01 -2.23 10.25
C GLU A 50 -21.65 -2.09 9.55
N CYS A 51 -21.36 -2.98 8.60
CA CYS A 51 -20.16 -2.86 7.77
C CYS A 51 -20.22 -1.64 6.85
N ALA A 52 -21.41 -1.24 6.38
CA ALA A 52 -21.56 0.01 5.63
C ALA A 52 -21.25 1.24 6.51
N ALA A 53 -21.73 1.27 7.75
CA ALA A 53 -21.43 2.35 8.69
C ALA A 53 -19.93 2.45 9.01
N GLU A 54 -19.25 1.32 9.17
CA GLU A 54 -17.79 1.28 9.37
C GLU A 54 -17.01 1.78 8.13
N VAL A 55 -17.47 1.43 6.92
CA VAL A 55 -16.91 1.97 5.67
C VAL A 55 -17.05 3.48 5.62
N ASP A 56 -18.23 4.02 5.97
CA ASP A 56 -18.47 5.46 6.01
C ASP A 56 -17.57 6.16 7.04
N ALA A 57 -17.40 5.58 8.23
CA ALA A 57 -16.51 6.09 9.27
C ALA A 57 -15.04 6.14 8.80
N GLN A 58 -14.55 5.09 8.17
CA GLN A 58 -13.20 5.03 7.59
C GLN A 58 -13.02 6.04 6.45
N GLN A 59 -14.03 6.20 5.59
CA GLN A 59 -14.01 7.19 4.51
C GLN A 59 -13.95 8.62 5.06
N GLN A 60 -14.71 8.92 6.12
CA GLN A 60 -14.65 10.21 6.82
C GLN A 60 -13.27 10.45 7.44
N ALA A 61 -12.68 9.44 8.09
CA ALA A 61 -11.33 9.52 8.62
C ALA A 61 -10.31 9.81 7.52
N ARG A 62 -10.39 9.13 6.37
CA ARG A 62 -9.53 9.37 5.20
C ARG A 62 -9.67 10.80 4.68
N ILE A 63 -10.89 11.33 4.58
CA ILE A 63 -11.13 12.72 4.16
C ILE A 63 -10.54 13.69 5.18
N ALA A 64 -10.73 13.44 6.49
CA ALA A 64 -10.18 14.27 7.55
C ALA A 64 -8.65 14.31 7.50
N LEU A 65 -7.99 13.16 7.31
CA LEU A 65 -6.53 13.08 7.17
C LEU A 65 -6.02 13.79 5.91
N ARG A 66 -6.75 13.72 4.79
CA ARG A 66 -6.37 14.44 3.56
C ARG A 66 -6.57 15.95 3.67
N ARG A 67 -7.50 16.39 4.53
CA ARG A 67 -7.72 17.81 4.83
C ARG A 67 -6.78 18.31 5.94
N ALA A 68 -6.30 17.42 6.80
CA ALA A 68 -5.26 17.74 7.76
C ALA A 68 -4.00 18.17 6.98
N THR A 69 -3.43 19.28 7.42
CA THR A 69 -2.46 20.10 6.70
C THR A 69 -1.28 19.32 6.13
N GLU A 70 -0.67 19.88 5.08
CA GLU A 70 0.57 19.34 4.52
C GLU A 70 1.68 19.34 5.59
N ILE A 71 2.22 18.16 5.87
CA ILE A 71 3.39 18.01 6.73
C ILE A 71 4.57 18.62 5.97
N ASP A 72 5.08 19.75 6.47
CA ASP A 72 6.28 20.39 5.94
C ASP A 72 7.52 19.59 6.35
N VAL A 73 8.48 19.46 5.44
CA VAL A 73 9.73 18.75 5.71
C VAL A 73 10.65 19.71 6.46
N PRO A 74 11.16 19.34 7.65
CA PRO A 74 12.14 20.17 8.35
C PRO A 74 13.34 20.45 7.46
N ARG A 75 13.72 21.73 7.31
CA ARG A 75 14.84 22.14 6.44
C ARG A 75 16.14 21.39 6.75
N SER A 76 16.41 21.12 8.03
CA SER A 76 17.58 20.35 8.47
C SER A 76 17.60 18.91 7.92
N LEU A 77 16.44 18.25 7.84
CA LEU A 77 16.33 16.91 7.26
C LEU A 77 16.58 16.96 5.75
N HIS A 78 15.95 17.92 5.06
CA HIS A 78 16.17 18.12 3.63
C HIS A 78 17.67 18.35 3.32
N ASP A 79 18.31 19.25 4.05
CA ASP A 79 19.74 19.54 3.89
C ASP A 79 20.62 18.32 4.18
N SER A 80 20.28 17.51 5.18
CA SER A 80 20.99 16.26 5.46
C SER A 80 20.81 15.24 4.32
N LEU A 81 19.60 15.06 3.79
CA LEU A 81 19.31 14.12 2.71
C LEU A 81 20.01 14.52 1.40
N THR A 82 20.07 15.81 1.08
CA THR A 82 20.79 16.32 -0.11
C THR A 82 22.31 16.12 -0.04
N ARG A 83 22.87 15.91 1.16
CA ARG A 83 24.30 15.64 1.37
C ARG A 83 24.68 14.17 1.35
N ILE A 84 23.72 13.22 1.33
CA ILE A 84 24.01 11.78 1.29
C ILE A 84 24.91 11.39 0.10
N PRO A 85 24.69 11.89 -1.14
CA PRO A 85 25.57 11.57 -2.27
C PRO A 85 27.03 12.05 -2.09
N LEU A 86 27.26 13.00 -1.18
CA LEU A 86 28.56 13.60 -0.90
C LEU A 86 29.21 13.00 0.37
N ALA A 87 28.53 12.11 1.08
CA ALA A 87 29.07 11.48 2.26
C ALA A 87 30.08 10.40 1.82
N GLU A 88 31.34 10.56 2.21
CA GLU A 88 32.33 9.49 2.08
C GLU A 88 31.91 8.33 2.99
N LEU A 89 31.66 7.17 2.39
CA LEU A 89 31.38 5.95 3.14
C LEU A 89 32.67 5.53 3.87
N PRO A 90 32.70 5.47 5.22
CA PRO A 90 33.88 5.03 5.94
C PRO A 90 34.18 3.57 5.57
N GLY A 91 35.29 3.35 4.86
CA GLY A 91 35.72 2.04 4.36
C GLY A 91 35.70 1.86 2.84
N ALA A 92 35.40 2.89 2.04
CA ALA A 92 35.57 2.84 0.60
C ALA A 92 37.05 2.85 0.21
N GLU A 93 37.69 1.67 0.20
CA GLU A 93 38.95 1.47 -0.52
C GLU A 93 38.77 1.93 -1.99
N PRO A 94 39.80 2.57 -2.60
CA PRO A 94 39.71 3.03 -3.98
C PRO A 94 39.38 1.85 -4.91
N PRO A 95 38.52 2.06 -5.92
CA PRO A 95 37.99 0.97 -6.72
C PRO A 95 39.13 0.21 -7.42
N ARG A 96 39.27 -1.08 -7.08
CA ARG A 96 40.06 -2.01 -7.88
C ARG A 96 39.24 -2.34 -9.12
N ARG A 97 39.93 -2.24 -10.27
CA ARG A 97 39.47 -2.21 -11.67
C ARG A 97 38.49 -3.32 -12.07
N ASN A 98 37.27 -3.33 -11.54
CA ASN A 98 36.25 -4.34 -11.82
C ASN A 98 34.85 -3.69 -11.71
N GLU A 99 34.38 -3.15 -12.82
CA GLU A 99 33.12 -2.42 -12.99
C GLU A 99 31.89 -3.37 -12.89
N ALA A 100 31.04 -3.18 -11.87
CA ALA A 100 29.65 -3.69 -11.90
C ALA A 100 28.70 -3.04 -10.87
N PHE A 101 29.18 -2.20 -9.94
CA PHE A 101 28.33 -1.74 -8.82
C PHE A 101 27.53 -0.44 -9.10
N LEU A 102 27.94 0.35 -10.09
CA LEU A 102 27.30 1.64 -10.42
C LEU A 102 25.98 1.53 -11.20
N GLY A 103 25.50 0.31 -11.47
CA GLY A 103 24.19 0.08 -12.09
C GLY A 103 23.02 0.17 -11.10
N PHE A 104 23.24 -0.12 -9.81
CA PHE A 104 22.15 -0.27 -8.84
C PHE A 104 21.79 1.02 -8.09
N LEU A 105 22.76 1.91 -7.85
CA LEU A 105 22.54 3.11 -7.03
C LEU A 105 21.86 4.26 -7.77
N THR A 106 21.95 4.31 -9.10
CA THR A 106 21.28 5.32 -9.91
C THR A 106 19.75 5.11 -9.94
N ASP A 107 19.30 3.86 -9.79
CA ASP A 107 17.87 3.52 -9.84
C ASP A 107 17.16 3.71 -8.48
N SER A 108 17.93 3.83 -7.39
CA SER A 108 17.36 3.92 -6.03
C SER A 108 17.13 5.35 -5.55
N PHE A 109 17.84 6.35 -6.07
CA PHE A 109 17.79 7.73 -5.54
C PHE A 109 17.12 8.75 -6.47
N THR A 110 16.63 8.38 -7.66
CA THR A 110 15.54 9.14 -8.29
C THR A 110 14.22 8.72 -7.65
N ALA A 111 14.10 9.14 -6.39
CA ALA A 111 12.97 9.77 -5.74
C ALA A 111 11.77 10.23 -6.63
N THR A 112 11.27 9.38 -7.53
CA THR A 112 10.10 9.62 -8.38
C THR A 112 8.95 8.68 -7.98
N ARG A 113 9.20 7.69 -7.12
CA ARG A 113 8.18 6.72 -6.70
C ARG A 113 7.37 7.14 -5.46
N TRP A 114 7.87 8.07 -4.67
CA TRP A 114 7.20 8.60 -3.46
C TRP A 114 6.35 9.84 -3.75
N THR A 115 6.63 10.58 -4.82
CA THR A 115 5.77 11.69 -5.28
C THR A 115 4.53 11.21 -6.06
N THR A 116 4.55 9.99 -6.60
CA THR A 116 3.38 9.40 -7.29
C THR A 116 2.33 8.84 -6.32
N TRP A 117 2.71 8.47 -5.10
CA TRP A 117 1.76 8.12 -4.03
C TRP A 117 1.00 9.35 -3.48
N ARG A 118 1.55 10.56 -3.60
CA ARG A 118 0.93 11.79 -3.06
C ARG A 118 -0.06 12.46 -4.02
N ARG A 119 -0.20 11.96 -5.25
CA ARG A 119 -1.20 12.42 -6.23
C ARG A 119 -2.15 11.28 -6.64
N LYS A 120 -2.84 10.67 -5.68
CA LYS A 120 -4.12 10.00 -5.94
C LYS A 120 -5.02 10.00 -4.72
#